data_AF-A0A1Q6A4K3-F1
#
_entry.id   AF-A0A1Q6A4K3-F1
#
_cell.length_a   1.000
_cell.length_b   1.000
_cell.length_c   1.000
_cell.angle_alpha   90.00
_cell.angle_beta   90.00
_cell.angle_gamma   90.00
#
_symmetry.space_group_name_H-M   'P 1'
#
loop_
_entity.id
_entity.type
_entity.pdbx_description
1 polymer ?
#
loop_
_entity_poly.entity_id
_entity_poly.type
_entity_poly.pdbx_seq_one_letter_code
_entity_poly.pdbx_strand_id
1 'polypeptide(L)' 'MHNWIDTVGFRLNTSDTNQKNNITTRHYFFETFNFIERSNSSEPEKSKFLCFDTYGETMKVRSLLDLQSAFFENLSQLK' A
#
# COMPACT_ATOMS: atom_id res chain seq x y z
N MET A 1 9.22 1.77 -4.18
CA MET A 1 7.77 1.56 -3.94
C MET A 1 6.94 2.53 -4.75
N HIS A 2 7.01 3.85 -4.47
CA HIS A 2 6.17 4.86 -5.14
C HIS A 2 6.24 4.83 -6.68
N ASN A 3 7.44 4.77 -7.29
CA ASN A 3 7.54 4.67 -8.75
C ASN A 3 6.79 3.47 -9.35
N TRP A 4 6.77 2.32 -8.67
CA TRP A 4 6.07 1.15 -9.18
C TRP A 4 4.56 1.29 -9.02
N ILE A 5 4.11 1.82 -7.88
CA ILE A 5 2.70 2.17 -7.61
C ILE A 5 2.18 3.10 -8.73
N ASP A 6 2.94 4.14 -9.05
CA ASP A 6 2.59 5.09 -10.11
C ASP A 6 2.61 4.44 -11.50
N THR A 7 3.61 3.59 -11.78
CA THR A 7 3.75 2.88 -13.08
C THR A 7 2.60 1.89 -13.33
N VAL A 8 2.18 1.17 -12.29
CA VAL A 8 1.03 0.24 -12.37
C VAL A 8 -0.29 1.00 -12.51
N GLY A 9 -0.35 2.24 -12.03
CA GLY A 9 -1.52 3.11 -12.13
C GLY A 9 -2.39 3.12 -10.88
N PHE A 10 -1.82 2.79 -9.72
CA PHE A 10 -2.49 2.98 -8.43
C PHE A 10 -2.84 4.45 -8.22
N ARG A 11 -4.03 4.71 -7.69
CA ARG A 11 -4.48 6.06 -7.36
C ARG A 11 -4.47 6.27 -5.86
N LEU A 12 -4.01 7.43 -5.42
CA LEU A 12 -4.17 7.87 -4.05
C LEU A 12 -5.64 8.24 -3.83
N ASN A 13 -6.33 7.50 -2.97
CA ASN A 13 -7.74 7.72 -2.65
C ASN A 13 -7.89 8.73 -1.50
N THR A 14 -7.18 8.48 -0.40
CA THR A 14 -7.24 9.32 0.81
C THR A 14 -5.87 9.43 1.45
N SER A 15 -5.59 10.57 2.09
CA SER A 15 -4.40 10.80 2.90
C SER A 15 -4.78 11.50 4.19
N ASP A 16 -4.56 10.83 5.31
CA ASP A 16 -4.88 11.31 6.64
C ASP A 16 -3.61 11.50 7.47
N THR A 17 -3.35 12.74 7.89
CA THR A 17 -2.23 13.04 8.78
C THR A 17 -2.73 13.26 10.20
N ASN A 18 -2.31 12.40 11.12
CA ASN A 18 -2.53 12.59 12.54
C ASN A 18 -1.47 13.54 13.11
N GLN A 19 -1.86 14.79 13.35
CA GLN A 19 -0.97 15.84 13.86
C GLN A 19 -0.42 15.57 15.27
N LYS A 20 -1.09 14.76 16.10
CA LYS A 20 -0.60 14.45 17.46
C LYS A 20 0.67 13.59 17.42
N ASN A 21 0.76 12.69 16.44
CA ASN A 21 1.83 11.69 16.34
C ASN A 21 2.66 11.85 15.07
N ASN A 22 2.37 12.86 14.23
CA ASN A 22 3.00 13.10 12.93
C ASN A 22 3.00 11.88 12.00
N ILE A 23 1.95 11.05 12.10
CA ILE A 23 1.78 9.86 11.27
C ILE A 23 0.84 10.20 10.12
N THR A 24 1.31 10.01 8.88
CA THR A 24 0.49 10.10 7.68
C THR A 24 0.13 8.70 7.21
N THR A 25 -1.16 8.45 7.04
CA THR A 25 -1.69 7.21 6.45
C THR A 25 -2.24 7.55 5.07
N ARG A 26 -1.71 6.92 4.03
CA ARG A 26 -2.15 7.06 2.64
C ARG A 26 -2.80 5.76 2.19
N HIS A 27 -3.95 5.90 1.53
CA HIS A 27 -4.72 4.81 0.97
C HIS A 27 -4.63 4.84 -0.55
N TYR A 28 -4.09 3.77 -1.12
CA TYR A 28 -3.92 3.57 -2.56
C TYR A 28 -4.86 2.47 -3.06
N PHE A 29 -5.31 2.63 -4.31
CA PHE A 29 -6.27 1.73 -4.91
C PHE A 29 -5.97 1.48 -6.39
N PHE A 30 -6.10 0.23 -6.82
CA PHE A 30 -6.10 -0.18 -8.22
C PHE A 30 -7.17 -1.26 -8.43
N GLU A 31 -8.24 -0.91 -9.15
CA GLU A 31 -9.40 -1.78 -9.45
C GLU A 31 -10.07 -2.44 -8.25
N THR A 32 -9.55 -3.54 -7.73
CA THR A 32 -10.04 -4.23 -6.52
C THR A 32 -8.95 -4.32 -5.44
N PHE A 33 -7.70 -4.01 -5.79
CA PHE A 33 -6.56 -4.09 -4.90
C PHE A 33 -6.41 -2.82 -4.07
N ASN A 34 -6.34 -2.99 -2.75
CA ASN A 34 -6.16 -1.91 -1.78
C ASN A 34 -4.79 -2.00 -1.12
N PHE A 35 -4.15 -0.85 -0.94
CA PHE A 35 -2.83 -0.72 -0.34
C PHE A 35 -2.76 0.49 0.59
N ILE A 36 -2.08 0.35 1.73
CA ILE A 36 -1.96 1.38 2.75
C ILE A 36 -0.48 1.63 3.02
N GLU A 37 -0.07 2.90 2.94
CA GLU A 37 1.21 3.38 3.42
C GLU A 37 1.01 4.15 4.72
N ARG A 38 1.75 3.80 5.76
CA ARG A 38 1.84 4.58 6.98
C ARG A 38 3.27 5.08 7.15
N SER A 39 3.45 6.39 7.09
CA SER A 39 4.75 7.07 7.22
C SER A 39 4.74 8.00 8.44
N ASN A 40 5.89 8.15 9.10
CA ASN A 40 6.10 9.20 10.09
C ASN A 40 6.91 10.32 9.43
N SER A 41 6.50 11.58 9.57
CA SER A 41 7.22 12.69 8.94
C SER A 41 8.65 12.84 9.46
N SER A 42 8.93 12.42 10.70
CA SER A 42 10.27 12.47 11.28
C SER A 42 11.17 11.32 10.82
N GLU A 43 10.60 10.20 10.38
CA GLU A 43 11.31 8.97 9.99
C GLU A 43 10.67 8.37 8.73
N PRO A 44 10.72 9.07 7.57
CA PRO A 44 10.06 8.64 6.34
C PRO A 44 10.60 7.30 5.81
N GLU A 45 11.85 6.95 6.11
CA GLU A 45 12.49 5.68 5.77
C GLU A 45 11.86 4.48 6.50
N LYS A 46 11.16 4.70 7.62
CA LYS A 46 10.46 3.66 8.38
C LYS A 46 9.00 3.49 7.98
N SER A 47 8.65 3.96 6.78
CA SER A 47 7.31 3.80 6.23
C SER A 47 6.90 2.33 6.20
N LYS A 48 5.72 2.05 6.73
CA LYS A 48 5.13 0.71 6.78
C LYS A 48 4.09 0.60 5.68
N PHE A 49 4.18 -0.48 4.94
CA PHE A 49 3.26 -0.75 3.86
C PHE A 49 2.43 -2.00 4.19
N LEU A 50 1.13 -1.92 3.94
CA LEU A 50 0.16 -2.98 4.20
C LEU A 50 -0.71 -3.15 2.96
N CYS A 51 -0.99 -4.40 2.58
CA CYS A 51 -2.01 -4.71 1.57
C CYS A 51 -2.97 -5.75 2.13
N PHE A 52 -4.00 -6.05 1.36
CA PHE A 52 -4.93 -7.13 1.64
C PHE A 52 -4.74 -8.22 0.59
N ASP A 53 -4.77 -9.48 1.01
CA ASP A 53 -4.85 -10.59 0.08
C ASP A 53 -6.26 -10.75 -0.50
N THR A 54 -6.46 -11.77 -1.33
CA THR A 54 -7.74 -12.08 -1.98
C THR A 54 -8.86 -12.43 -0.99
N TYR A 55 -8.51 -12.81 0.23
CA TYR A 55 -9.43 -13.17 1.30
C TYR A 55 -9.70 -12.00 2.26
N GLY A 56 -9.07 -10.85 2.03
CA GLY A 56 -9.17 -9.67 2.88
C GLY A 56 -8.26 -9.72 4.12
N GLU A 57 -7.33 -10.67 4.20
CA GLU A 57 -6.37 -10.73 5.30
C GLU A 57 -5.26 -9.70 5.10
N THR A 58 -4.82 -9.08 6.20
CA THR A 58 -3.82 -8.01 6.14
C THR A 58 -2.42 -8.59 6.02
N MET A 59 -1.71 -8.23 4.96
CA MET A 59 -0.32 -8.64 4.71
C MET A 59 0.63 -7.44 4.88
N LYS A 60 1.76 -7.68 5.57
CA LYS A 60 2.85 -6.69 5.68
C LYS A 60 3.71 -6.73 4.43
N VAL A 61 3.82 -5.60 3.75
CA VAL A 61 4.70 -5.41 2.60
C VAL A 61 6.03 -4.88 3.10
N ARG A 62 7.08 -5.72 3.06
CA ARG A 62 8.43 -5.35 3.51
C ARG A 62 9.33 -4.97 2.33
N SER A 63 8.98 -5.44 1.13
CA SER A 63 9.74 -5.20 -0.09
C SER A 63 8.84 -4.88 -1.28
N LEU A 64 9.43 -4.37 -2.37
CA LEU A 64 8.72 -4.22 -3.63
C LEU A 64 8.28 -5.57 -4.21
N LEU A 65 9.08 -6.61 -4.00
CA LEU A 65 8.76 -7.97 -4.44
C LEU A 65 7.50 -8.48 -3.73
N ASP A 66 7.36 -8.23 -2.43
CA ASP A 66 6.17 -8.64 -1.65
C ASP A 66 4.90 -8.00 -2.24
N LEU A 67 4.96 -6.72 -2.57
CA LEU A 67 3.83 -5.99 -3.17
C LEU A 67 3.50 -6.53 -4.58
N GLN A 68 4.53 -6.76 -5.39
CA GLN A 68 4.35 -7.31 -6.74
C GLN A 68 3.71 -8.70 -6.69
N SER A 69 4.22 -9.60 -5.84
CA SER A 69 3.65 -10.93 -5.65
C SER A 69 2.20 -10.85 -5.20
N ALA A 70 1.89 -10.08 -4.16
CA ALA A 70 0.52 -9.93 -3.67
C ALA A 70 -0.43 -9.36 -4.74
N PHE A 71 0.03 -8.40 -5.55
CA PHE A 71 -0.74 -7.81 -6.64
C PHE A 71 -1.04 -8.82 -7.75
N PHE A 72 -0.02 -9.54 -8.23
CA PHE A 72 -0.21 -10.54 -9.28
C PHE A 72 -1.02 -11.75 -8.81
N GLU A 73 -0.86 -12.19 -7.55
CA GLU A 73 -1.70 -13.22 -6.94
C GLU A 73 -3.17 -12.80 -6.91
N ASN A 74 -3.47 -11.56 -6.48
CA ASN A 74 -4.83 -11.02 -6.52
C ASN A 74 -5.42 -10.99 -7.94
N LEU A 75 -4.67 -10.51 -8.93
CA LEU A 75 -5.14 -10.50 -10.33
C LEU A 75 -5.31 -11.91 -10.91
N SER A 76 -4.47 -12.87 -10.49
CA SER A 76 -4.56 -14.25 -10.96
C SER A 76 -5.86 -14.94 -10.53
N GLN A 77 -6.44 -14.54 -9.39
CA GLN A 77 -7.71 -15.04 -8.90
C GLN A 77 -8.95 -14.34 -9.48
N LEU A 78 -8.79 -13.23 -10.21
CA LEU A 78 -9.88 -12.59 -10.96
C LEU A 78 -10.16 -13.27 -12.31
N LYS A 79 -9.40 -14.31 -12.67
CA LYS A 79 -9.56 -15.09 -13.91
C LYS A 79 -10.52 -16.25 -13.78
#